data_AF-A0A485CP38-F1
#
_entry.id   AF-A0A485CP38-F1
#
_cell.length_a   1.000
_cell.length_b   1.000
_cell.length_c   1.000
_cell.angle_alpha   90.00
_cell.angle_beta   90.00
_cell.angle_gamma   90.00
#
_symmetry.space_group_name_H-M   'P 1'
#
loop_
_entity.id
_entity.type
_entity.pdbx_description
1 polymer ?
#
loop_
_entity_poly.entity_id
_entity_poly.type
_entity_poly.pdbx_seq_one_letter_code
_entity_poly.pdbx_strand_id
1 'polypeptide(L)'
;MGTSRVTASFSGTSDSTGYYQNQGTAKNIQLELQDNSGNTLNTGATTSVQVDEASQSAHFPLQVRALSVNGGATQGTIQAVINVTYTYA
;
A
#
# COMPACT_ATOMS: atom_id res chain seq x y z
N MET A 1 -16.16 -25.15 8.29
CA MET A 1 -15.49 -23.86 8.59
C MET A 1 -14.50 -23.63 7.47
N GLY A 2 -14.86 -22.82 6.48
CA GLY A 2 -13.99 -22.44 5.37
C GLY A 2 -13.38 -21.05 5.64
N THR A 3 -12.35 -20.69 4.90
CA THR A 3 -11.79 -19.33 4.94
C THR A 3 -12.86 -18.33 4.51
N SER A 4 -13.26 -17.46 5.43
CA SER A 4 -14.29 -16.44 5.20
C SER A 4 -13.69 -15.05 4.98
N ARG A 5 -12.45 -14.83 5.45
CA ARG A 5 -11.78 -13.54 5.41
C ARG A 5 -10.31 -13.66 5.06
N VAL A 6 -9.85 -12.76 4.20
CA VAL A 6 -8.42 -12.55 3.90
C VAL A 6 -8.01 -11.21 4.48
N THR A 7 -6.94 -11.19 5.26
CA THR A 7 -6.31 -9.96 5.76
C THR A 7 -4.99 -9.74 5.04
N ALA A 8 -4.81 -8.57 4.44
CA ALA A 8 -3.56 -8.13 3.84
C ALA A 8 -2.81 -7.21 4.80
N SER A 9 -1.54 -7.51 5.06
CA SER A 9 -0.61 -6.70 5.85
C SER A 9 0.45 -6.10 4.93
N PHE A 10 0.59 -4.77 4.95
CA PHE A 10 1.47 -4.02 4.07
C PHE A 10 2.76 -3.63 4.77
N SER A 11 3.89 -3.77 4.09
CA SER A 11 5.19 -3.36 4.63
C SER A 11 6.11 -2.84 3.53
N GLY A 12 7.03 -1.96 3.90
CA GLY A 12 8.01 -1.38 3.00
C GLY A 12 8.85 -0.35 3.73
N THR A 13 9.86 0.20 3.04
CA THR A 13 10.67 1.29 3.58
C THR A 13 9.84 2.57 3.62
N SER A 14 9.66 3.16 4.79
CA SER A 14 9.03 4.48 4.97
C SER A 14 10.07 5.57 5.16
N ASP A 15 9.77 6.79 4.75
CA ASP A 15 10.58 7.97 5.08
C ASP A 15 10.01 8.71 6.32
N SER A 16 10.57 9.88 6.65
CA SER A 16 10.18 10.67 7.81
C SER A 16 8.76 11.24 7.75
N THR A 17 8.10 11.21 6.59
CA THR A 17 6.70 11.61 6.43
C THR A 17 5.73 10.46 6.76
N GLY A 18 6.24 9.24 6.92
CA GLY A 18 5.47 8.02 7.17
C GLY A 18 4.99 7.30 5.91
N TYR A 19 5.03 7.95 4.74
CA TYR A 19 4.75 7.33 3.45
C TYR A 19 5.91 6.44 2.97
N TYR A 20 5.66 5.65 1.93
CA TYR A 20 6.70 4.81 1.34
C TYR A 20 7.78 5.68 0.69
N GLN A 21 9.03 5.40 1.05
CA GLN A 21 10.19 6.12 0.59
C GLN A 21 10.42 5.87 -0.90
N ASN A 22 10.68 6.94 -1.65
CA ASN A 22 11.27 6.80 -2.97
C ASN A 22 12.74 6.36 -2.85
N GLN A 23 13.02 5.13 -3.29
CA GLN A 23 14.37 4.55 -3.40
C GLN A 23 15.08 4.92 -4.71
N GLY A 24 14.37 5.62 -5.62
CA GLY A 24 14.95 6.21 -6.82
C GLY A 24 15.74 7.50 -6.55
N THR A 25 16.12 8.20 -7.63
CA THR A 25 16.97 9.39 -7.52
C THR A 25 16.19 10.69 -7.31
N ALA A 26 14.88 10.73 -7.62
CA ALA A 26 14.05 11.91 -7.38
C ALA A 26 13.93 12.20 -5.87
N LYS A 27 14.16 13.46 -5.48
CA LYS A 27 14.05 13.91 -4.08
C LYS A 27 12.68 14.53 -3.83
N ASN A 28 12.31 14.58 -2.55
CA ASN A 28 11.04 15.13 -2.07
C ASN A 28 9.81 14.50 -2.73
N ILE A 29 9.88 13.20 -3.02
CA ILE A 29 8.77 12.40 -3.52
C ILE A 29 8.56 11.20 -2.59
N GLN A 30 7.31 11.03 -2.19
CA GLN A 30 6.77 9.90 -1.43
C GLN A 30 5.84 9.09 -2.33
N LEU A 31 5.61 7.83 -1.98
CA LEU A 31 4.55 7.02 -2.58
C LEU A 31 3.48 6.73 -1.53
N GLU A 32 2.23 6.99 -1.89
CA GLU A 32 1.06 6.69 -1.07
C GLU A 32 0.27 5.55 -1.71
N LEU A 33 -0.05 4.55 -0.89
CA LEU A 33 -0.99 3.47 -1.20
C LEU A 33 -2.29 3.73 -0.45
N GLN A 34 -3.43 3.61 -1.14
CA GLN A 34 -4.76 3.70 -0.54
C GLN A 34 -5.64 2.52 -0.93
N ASP A 35 -6.62 2.19 -0.09
CA ASP A 35 -7.77 1.39 -0.50
C ASP A 35 -8.80 2.24 -1.27
N ASN A 36 -9.89 1.62 -1.73
CA ASN A 36 -10.96 2.30 -2.46
C ASN A 36 -11.81 3.25 -1.60
N SER A 37 -11.64 3.21 -0.27
CA SER A 37 -12.34 4.08 0.68
C SER A 37 -11.50 5.31 1.05
N GLY A 38 -10.29 5.44 0.48
CA GLY A 38 -9.37 6.53 0.74
C GLY A 38 -8.53 6.36 2.00
N ASN A 39 -8.51 5.16 2.61
CA ASN A 39 -7.65 4.90 3.76
C ASN A 39 -6.21 4.69 3.29
N THR A 40 -5.27 5.45 3.84
CA THR A 40 -3.84 5.28 3.58
C THR A 40 -3.31 4.01 4.22
N LEU A 41 -2.64 3.18 3.42
CA LEU A 41 -2.06 1.89 3.81
C LEU A 41 -0.53 1.98 3.90
N ASN A 42 -0.03 2.79 4.84
CA ASN A 42 1.41 2.91 5.11
C ASN A 42 1.99 1.62 5.71
N THR A 43 3.31 1.55 5.84
CA THR A 43 4.00 0.38 6.42
C THR A 43 3.42 0.02 7.78
N GLY A 44 3.07 -1.26 7.98
CA GLY A 44 2.39 -1.77 9.18
C GLY A 44 0.87 -1.74 9.12
N ALA A 45 0.26 -1.09 8.13
CA ALA A 45 -1.19 -1.09 7.96
C ALA A 45 -1.72 -2.48 7.55
N THR A 46 -2.97 -2.74 7.89
CA THR A 46 -3.70 -3.94 7.46
C THR A 46 -5.07 -3.57 6.91
N THR A 47 -5.56 -4.31 5.92
CA THR A 47 -6.96 -4.26 5.50
C THR A 47 -7.50 -5.67 5.27
N SER A 48 -8.82 -5.84 5.32
CA SER A 48 -9.46 -7.16 5.20
C SER A 48 -10.62 -7.11 4.22
N VAL A 49 -10.80 -8.20 3.48
CA VAL A 49 -11.95 -8.42 2.62
C VAL A 49 -12.58 -9.77 2.91
N GLN A 50 -13.90 -9.86 2.73
CA GLN A 50 -14.60 -11.15 2.75
C GLN A 50 -14.25 -11.94 1.50
N VAL A 51 -14.20 -13.27 1.63
CA VAL A 51 -14.15 -14.17 0.48
C VAL A 51 -15.54 -14.18 -0.16
N ASP A 52 -15.59 -14.01 -1.48
CA ASP A 52 -16.79 -14.27 -2.26
C ASP A 52 -16.97 -15.79 -2.36
N GLU A 53 -18.02 -16.31 -1.72
CA GLU A 53 -18.30 -17.75 -1.68
C GLU A 53 -18.70 -18.32 -3.05
N ALA A 54 -19.28 -17.50 -3.94
CA ALA A 54 -19.74 -17.96 -5.26
C ALA A 54 -18.57 -18.12 -6.23
N SER A 55 -17.57 -17.22 -6.18
CA SER A 55 -16.36 -17.29 -7.01
C SER A 55 -15.14 -17.89 -6.31
N GLN A 56 -15.25 -18.15 -5.01
CA GLN A 56 -14.14 -18.59 -4.14
C GLN A 56 -12.91 -17.66 -4.24
N SER A 57 -13.14 -16.34 -4.31
CA SER A 57 -12.09 -15.34 -4.54
C SER A 57 -12.14 -14.18 -3.54
N ALA A 58 -11.00 -13.50 -3.39
CA ALA A 58 -10.87 -12.29 -2.59
C ALA A 58 -10.08 -11.25 -3.39
N HIS A 59 -10.56 -10.00 -3.40
CA HIS A 59 -9.99 -8.92 -4.21
C HIS A 59 -9.76 -7.68 -3.37
N PHE A 60 -8.54 -7.12 -3.45
CA PHE A 60 -8.17 -5.88 -2.77
C PHE A 60 -8.00 -4.77 -3.83
N PRO A 61 -9.02 -3.90 -4.02
CA PRO A 61 -8.90 -2.76 -4.92
C PRO A 61 -8.01 -1.69 -4.27
N LEU A 62 -6.81 -1.48 -4.83
CA LEU A 62 -5.82 -0.55 -4.31
C LEU A 62 -5.47 0.52 -5.35
N GLN A 63 -5.03 1.67 -4.87
CA GLN A 63 -4.61 2.80 -5.70
C GLN A 63 -3.27 3.33 -5.19
N VAL A 64 -2.39 3.74 -6.10
CA VAL A 64 -1.08 4.30 -5.77
C VAL A 64 -0.91 5.66 -6.43
N ARG A 65 -0.35 6.61 -5.69
CA ARG A 65 0.09 7.90 -6.25
C ARG A 65 1.44 8.32 -5.68
N ALA A 66 2.20 9.08 -6.46
CA ALA A 66 3.33 9.85 -5.95
C ALA A 66 2.82 11.19 -5.39
N LEU A 67 3.42 11.66 -4.30
CA LEU A 67 3.15 12.99 -3.74
C LEU A 67 4.44 13.64 -3.22
N SER A 68 4.41 14.95 -3.01
CA SER A 68 5.50 15.71 -2.40
C SER A 68 4.95 16.43 -1.17
N VAL A 69 5.14 15.86 0.02
CA VAL A 69 4.58 16.42 1.26
C VAL A 69 5.17 17.80 1.56
N ASN A 70 6.48 17.94 1.38
CA ASN A 70 7.22 19.17 1.70
C ASN A 70 7.43 20.07 0.46
N GLY A 71 6.89 19.69 -0.71
CA GLY A 71 7.15 20.36 -1.98
C GLY A 71 8.58 20.17 -2.50
N GLY A 72 8.88 20.80 -3.65
CA GLY A 72 10.23 20.81 -4.22
C GLY A 72 10.71 19.46 -4.77
N ALA A 73 9.79 18.67 -5.34
CA ALA A 73 10.14 17.44 -6.05
C ALA A 73 11.20 17.71 -7.13
N THR A 74 12.25 16.88 -7.17
CA THR A 74 13.33 17.03 -8.15
C THR A 74 13.24 15.99 -9.26
N GLN A 75 13.88 16.27 -10.40
CA GLN A 75 14.06 15.28 -11.46
C GLN A 75 14.79 14.05 -10.93
N GLY A 76 14.37 12.87 -11.39
CA GLY A 76 15.00 11.60 -11.10
C GLY A 76 14.04 10.43 -11.29
N THR A 77 14.49 9.24 -10.92
CA THR A 77 13.67 8.02 -10.96
C THR A 77 12.79 7.91 -9.72
N ILE A 78 11.65 7.23 -9.89
CA ILE A 78 10.77 6.82 -8.80
C ILE A 78 10.81 5.29 -8.71
N GLN A 79 11.16 4.75 -7.54
CA GLN A 79 11.22 3.31 -7.29
C GLN A 79 10.83 3.05 -5.83
N ALA A 80 9.92 2.12 -5.60
CA ALA A 80 9.63 1.57 -4.28
C ALA A 80 9.09 0.16 -4.41
N VAL A 81 9.18 -0.62 -3.33
CA VAL A 81 8.59 -1.95 -3.23
C VAL A 81 7.74 -2.00 -1.97
N ILE A 82 6.47 -2.38 -2.14
CA ILE A 82 5.53 -2.61 -1.05
C ILE A 82 5.27 -4.11 -1.01
N ASN A 83 5.66 -4.76 0.09
CA ASN A 83 5.40 -6.17 0.33
C ASN A 83 4.01 -6.35 0.96
N VAL A 84 3.30 -7.39 0.53
CA VAL A 84 1.99 -7.74 1.07
C VAL A 84 2.03 -9.19 1.57
N THR A 85 1.64 -9.40 2.82
CA THR A 85 1.49 -10.73 3.41
C THR A 85 0.02 -10.97 3.73
N TYR A 86 -0.49 -12.15 3.39
CA TYR A 86 -1.89 -12.50 3.62
C TYR A 86 -2.05 -13.50 4.76
N THR A 87 -3.06 -13.30 5.60
CA THR A 87 -3.54 -14.29 6.57
C THR A 87 -5.01 -14.61 6.33
N TYR A 88 -5.45 -15.77 6.79
CA TYR A 88 -6.74 -16.36 6.47
C TYR A 88 -7.48 -16.75 7.76
N ALA A 89 -8.79 -16.48 7.81
CA ALA A 89 -9.65 -16.84 8.94
C ALA A 89 -11.04 -17.28 8.47
#